data_AF-A0A0B0D2W2-F1
#
_entry.id   AF-A0A0B0D2W2-F1
#
_cell.length_a   1.000
_cell.length_b   1.000
_cell.length_c   1.000
_cell.angle_alpha   90.00
_cell.angle_beta   90.00
_cell.angle_gamma   90.00
#
_symmetry.space_group_name_H-M   'P 1'
#
loop_
_entity.id
_entity.type
_entity.pdbx_description
1 polymer ?
#
loop_
_entity_poly.entity_id
_entity_poly.type
_entity_poly.pdbx_seq_one_letter_code
_entity_poly.pdbx_strand_id
1 'polypeptide(L)'
;MTPQSAGYYPMSYHAGSVWPHDNAMCLIGLSRLGIKEEAIQIVEGMLEAAKGFEYLRLPELFCGHDSSLGYPVPYPTTCSPQAWSATSSFIFLQTILGIQPMAISKQIIIDPVLPKNMNILKVEDMRIGEGILSLDVKRNAETYEVKVMNNTTGYTIHQKQDLDVQVKG
;
A
#
# COMPACT_ATOMS: atom_id res chain seq x y z
N MET A 1 -4.42 11.23 -15.78
CA MET A 1 -5.39 12.03 -16.55
C MET A 1 -6.40 12.61 -15.56
N THR A 2 -6.81 13.87 -15.71
CA THR A 2 -7.76 14.50 -14.78
C THR A 2 -9.15 14.58 -15.41
N PRO A 3 -10.24 14.78 -14.63
CA PRO A 3 -11.57 14.97 -15.17
C PRO A 3 -11.70 16.14 -16.16
N GLN A 4 -10.77 17.11 -16.13
CA GLN A 4 -10.73 18.25 -17.04
C GLN A 4 -9.98 17.96 -18.34
N SER A 5 -9.35 16.79 -18.47
CA SER A 5 -8.65 16.38 -19.68
C SER A 5 -9.66 16.03 -20.77
N ALA A 6 -9.48 16.52 -22.00
CA ALA A 6 -10.44 16.32 -23.10
C ALA A 6 -10.71 14.84 -23.46
N GLY A 7 -9.77 13.94 -23.16
CA GLY A 7 -9.93 12.49 -23.37
C GLY A 7 -10.52 11.74 -22.19
N TYR A 8 -10.80 12.41 -21.06
CA TYR A 8 -11.27 11.74 -19.85
C TYR A 8 -12.73 11.34 -19.98
N TYR A 9 -13.02 10.06 -19.74
CA TYR A 9 -14.38 9.57 -19.57
C TYR A 9 -14.38 8.51 -18.46
N PRO A 10 -15.10 8.72 -17.35
CA PRO A 10 -14.99 7.88 -16.15
C PRO A 10 -15.36 6.40 -16.40
N MET A 11 -16.18 6.12 -17.42
CA MET A 11 -16.53 4.76 -17.84
C MET A 11 -15.69 4.25 -19.03
N SER A 12 -14.62 4.97 -19.41
CA SER A 12 -13.66 4.50 -20.41
C SER A 12 -12.67 3.55 -19.78
N TYR A 13 -12.43 2.41 -20.44
CA TYR A 13 -11.49 1.37 -19.99
C TYR A 13 -10.04 1.86 -19.88
N HIS A 14 -9.63 2.82 -20.73
CA HIS A 14 -8.25 3.31 -20.77
C HIS A 14 -8.12 4.77 -20.33
N ALA A 15 -9.19 5.55 -20.43
CA ALA A 15 -9.14 7.00 -20.27
C ALA A 15 -10.05 7.50 -19.15
N GLY A 16 -10.32 6.68 -18.14
CA GLY A 16 -10.98 7.17 -16.93
C GLY A 16 -11.38 6.13 -15.90
N SER A 17 -11.27 4.84 -16.19
CA SER A 17 -11.36 3.82 -15.15
C SER A 17 -10.16 3.83 -14.21
N VAL A 18 -10.36 3.33 -13.00
CA VAL A 18 -9.36 3.17 -11.96
C VAL A 18 -8.97 1.70 -11.85
N TRP A 19 -7.66 1.47 -11.91
CA TRP A 19 -7.06 0.14 -11.93
C TRP A 19 -6.24 -0.08 -10.64
N PRO A 20 -6.57 -1.07 -9.79
CA PRO A 20 -5.78 -1.38 -8.61
C PRO A 20 -4.32 -1.67 -8.92
N HIS A 21 -4.06 -2.36 -10.03
CA HIS A 21 -2.71 -2.65 -10.52
C HIS A 21 -1.90 -1.38 -10.82
N ASP A 22 -2.46 -0.44 -11.56
CA ASP A 22 -1.75 0.79 -11.93
C ASP A 22 -1.47 1.66 -10.71
N ASN A 23 -2.41 1.67 -9.74
CA ASN A 23 -2.18 2.31 -8.45
C ASN A 23 -1.06 1.62 -7.68
N ALA A 24 -1.00 0.29 -7.65
CA ALA A 24 0.13 -0.44 -7.04
C ALA A 24 1.48 -0.08 -7.69
N MET A 25 1.54 0.07 -9.01
CA MET A 25 2.76 0.53 -9.69
C MET A 25 3.18 1.93 -9.26
N CYS A 26 2.23 2.87 -9.16
CA CYS A 26 2.49 4.21 -8.62
C CYS A 26 3.01 4.15 -7.18
N LEU A 27 2.41 3.30 -6.33
CA LEU A 27 2.80 3.14 -4.93
C LEU A 27 4.24 2.65 -4.78
N ILE A 28 4.71 1.73 -5.63
CA ILE A 28 6.11 1.29 -5.64
C ILE A 28 7.05 2.48 -5.88
N GLY A 29 6.71 3.34 -6.84
CA GLY A 29 7.48 4.54 -7.17
C GLY A 29 7.52 5.54 -6.01
N LEU A 30 6.35 5.90 -5.48
CA LEU A 30 6.22 6.82 -4.34
C LEU A 30 6.98 6.30 -3.11
N SER A 31 6.83 5.01 -2.81
CA SER A 31 7.48 4.36 -1.65
C SER A 31 9.01 4.39 -1.77
N ARG A 32 9.57 4.21 -2.98
CA ARG A 32 11.02 4.33 -3.23
C ARG A 32 11.54 5.76 -3.13
N LEU A 33 10.71 6.74 -3.47
CA LEU A 33 11.03 8.16 -3.35
C LEU A 33 10.81 8.71 -1.94
N GLY A 34 10.26 7.92 -1.02
CA GLY A 34 9.93 8.36 0.34
C GLY A 34 8.74 9.32 0.41
N ILE A 35 7.90 9.35 -0.63
CA ILE A 35 6.68 10.18 -0.72
C ILE A 35 5.54 9.38 -0.09
N LYS A 36 5.29 9.59 1.20
CA LYS A 36 4.44 8.67 2.00
C LYS A 36 3.00 9.14 2.12
N GLU A 37 2.80 10.45 2.22
CA GLU A 37 1.49 11.07 2.44
C GLU A 37 0.57 10.79 1.25
N GLU A 38 1.06 10.98 0.03
CA GLU A 38 0.34 10.68 -1.20
C GLU A 38 0.18 9.16 -1.40
N ALA A 39 1.19 8.38 -1.03
CA ALA A 39 1.11 6.93 -1.13
C ALA A 39 0.02 6.37 -0.20
N ILE A 40 -0.05 6.83 1.05
CA ILE A 40 -1.08 6.36 1.98
C ILE A 40 -2.47 6.83 1.56
N GLN A 41 -2.60 8.03 0.98
CA GLN A 41 -3.86 8.52 0.43
C GLN A 41 -4.39 7.59 -0.68
N ILE A 42 -3.52 7.10 -1.58
CA ILE A 42 -3.91 6.14 -2.62
C ILE A 42 -4.36 4.82 -1.98
N VAL A 43 -3.61 4.30 -1.02
CA VAL A 43 -3.96 3.07 -0.30
C VAL A 43 -5.32 3.22 0.40
N GLU A 44 -5.56 4.32 1.10
CA GLU A 44 -6.84 4.63 1.74
C GLU A 44 -7.99 4.65 0.72
N GLY A 45 -7.80 5.30 -0.42
CA GLY A 45 -8.80 5.32 -1.50
C GLY A 45 -9.11 3.92 -2.03
N MET A 46 -8.11 3.07 -2.21
CA MET A 46 -8.29 1.68 -2.65
C MET A 46 -9.02 0.83 -1.59
N LEU A 47 -8.66 0.98 -0.31
CA LEU A 47 -9.33 0.28 0.79
C LEU A 47 -10.78 0.74 0.96
N GLU A 48 -11.05 2.02 0.77
CA GLU A 48 -12.41 2.55 0.79
C GLU A 48 -13.22 2.02 -0.39
N ALA A 49 -12.66 2.03 -1.60
CA ALA A 49 -13.31 1.48 -2.79
C ALA A 49 -13.61 -0.02 -2.62
N ALA A 50 -12.71 -0.80 -2.02
CA ALA A 50 -12.92 -2.23 -1.78
C ALA A 50 -14.23 -2.52 -1.01
N LYS A 51 -14.68 -1.63 -0.12
CA LYS A 51 -15.95 -1.76 0.64
C LYS A 51 -17.19 -1.79 -0.25
N GLY A 52 -17.12 -1.21 -1.45
CA GLY A 52 -18.21 -1.22 -2.41
C GLY A 52 -18.30 -2.48 -3.27
N PHE A 53 -17.36 -3.42 -3.10
CA PHE A 53 -17.29 -4.66 -3.89
C PHE A 53 -17.48 -5.90 -3.02
N GLU A 54 -17.96 -6.97 -3.65
CA GLU A 54 -18.22 -8.24 -2.96
C GLU A 54 -16.94 -8.79 -2.31
N TYR A 55 -17.07 -9.31 -1.08
CA TYR A 55 -15.97 -9.86 -0.28
C TYR A 55 -14.79 -8.91 -0.04
N LEU A 56 -14.98 -7.59 -0.18
CA LEU A 56 -13.92 -6.58 -0.08
C LEU A 56 -12.80 -6.79 -1.11
N ARG A 57 -13.15 -7.35 -2.28
CA ARG A 57 -12.19 -7.65 -3.35
C ARG A 57 -12.29 -6.59 -4.43
N LEU A 58 -11.17 -5.92 -4.68
CA LEU A 58 -11.09 -5.02 -5.81
C LEU A 58 -11.23 -5.82 -7.12
N PRO A 59 -12.03 -5.34 -8.08
CA PRO A 59 -12.12 -5.94 -9.41
C PRO A 59 -10.87 -5.59 -10.24
N GLU A 60 -10.77 -6.08 -11.47
CA GLU A 60 -9.75 -5.66 -12.45
C GLU A 60 -9.67 -4.13 -12.58
N LEU A 61 -10.84 -3.50 -12.70
CA LEU A 61 -11.02 -2.05 -12.77
C LEU A 61 -12.43 -1.65 -12.33
N PHE A 62 -12.60 -0.37 -11.99
CA PHE A 62 -13.88 0.29 -11.74
C PHE A 62 -13.91 1.69 -12.38
N CYS A 63 -15.09 2.29 -12.53
CA CYS A 63 -15.23 3.59 -13.20
C CYS A 63 -14.65 4.72 -12.32
N GLY A 64 -13.92 5.67 -12.90
CA GLY A 64 -13.29 6.78 -12.18
C GLY A 64 -14.23 7.96 -11.93
N HIS A 65 -15.36 7.70 -11.31
CA HIS A 65 -16.14 8.81 -10.75
C HIS A 65 -15.45 9.34 -9.49
N ASP A 66 -15.67 10.61 -9.18
CA ASP A 66 -15.18 11.19 -7.94
C ASP A 66 -15.96 10.67 -6.73
N SER A 67 -15.39 10.86 -5.54
CA SER A 67 -15.94 10.33 -4.30
C SER A 67 -17.26 10.97 -3.86
N SER A 68 -17.75 12.04 -4.50
CA SER A 68 -19.05 12.65 -4.17
C SER A 68 -20.24 11.71 -4.43
N LEU A 69 -20.08 10.70 -5.29
CA LEU A 69 -21.08 9.64 -5.46
C LEU A 69 -21.24 8.74 -4.22
N GLY A 70 -20.24 8.72 -3.34
CA GLY A 70 -20.26 7.95 -2.09
C GLY A 70 -20.01 6.44 -2.23
N TYR A 71 -19.88 5.92 -3.45
CA TYR A 71 -19.55 4.52 -3.72
C TYR A 71 -18.78 4.37 -5.05
N PRO A 72 -17.93 3.35 -5.20
CA PRO A 72 -17.27 3.06 -6.47
C PRO A 72 -18.28 2.51 -7.48
N VAL A 73 -18.28 3.04 -8.70
CA VAL A 73 -19.17 2.59 -9.76
C VAL A 73 -18.53 1.38 -10.46
N PRO A 74 -19.17 0.19 -10.47
CA PRO A 74 -18.61 -0.99 -11.12
C PRO A 74 -18.44 -0.79 -12.64
N TYR A 75 -17.37 -1.34 -13.20
CA TYR A 75 -17.20 -1.40 -14.65
C TYR A 75 -18.03 -2.56 -15.24
N PRO A 76 -18.79 -2.38 -16.34
CA PRO A 76 -19.76 -3.37 -16.82
C PRO A 76 -19.21 -4.77 -17.13
N THR A 77 -17.97 -4.87 -17.61
CA THR A 77 -17.34 -6.13 -18.04
C THR A 77 -15.97 -6.32 -17.37
N THR A 78 -15.97 -6.44 -16.05
CA THR A 78 -14.75 -6.58 -15.24
C THR A 78 -14.54 -8.01 -14.77
N CYS A 79 -13.29 -8.48 -14.76
CA CYS A 79 -12.96 -9.75 -14.11
C CYS A 79 -12.89 -9.55 -12.58
N SER A 80 -13.54 -10.41 -11.79
CA SER A 80 -13.49 -10.34 -10.33
C SER A 80 -13.45 -11.73 -9.67
N PRO A 81 -12.39 -12.07 -8.92
CA PRO A 81 -11.13 -11.33 -8.80
C PRO A 81 -10.24 -11.53 -10.04
N GLN A 82 -9.52 -10.48 -10.44
CA GLN A 82 -8.48 -10.54 -11.46
C GLN A 82 -7.09 -10.64 -10.81
N ALA A 83 -6.18 -11.40 -11.39
CA ALA A 83 -4.90 -11.76 -10.75
C ALA A 83 -4.02 -10.55 -10.38
N TRP A 84 -3.93 -9.53 -11.24
CA TRP A 84 -3.15 -8.31 -10.96
C TRP A 84 -3.81 -7.45 -9.87
N SER A 85 -5.13 -7.34 -9.88
CA SER A 85 -5.88 -6.65 -8.84
C SER A 85 -5.72 -7.33 -7.48
N ALA A 86 -5.83 -8.67 -7.43
CA ALA A 86 -5.59 -9.43 -6.22
C ALA A 86 -4.15 -9.23 -5.69
N THR A 87 -3.16 -9.22 -6.57
CA THR A 87 -1.75 -9.03 -6.21
C THR A 87 -1.44 -7.61 -5.70
N SER A 88 -2.24 -6.61 -6.09
CA SER A 88 -2.07 -5.21 -5.68
C SER A 88 -2.17 -5.03 -4.15
N SER A 89 -2.94 -5.88 -3.47
CA SER A 89 -3.07 -5.88 -2.00
C SER A 89 -1.73 -6.09 -1.28
N PHE A 90 -0.81 -6.87 -1.83
CA PHE A 90 0.53 -7.06 -1.26
C PHE A 90 1.36 -5.79 -1.35
N ILE A 91 1.22 -5.02 -2.43
CA ILE A 91 1.90 -3.73 -2.56
C ILE A 91 1.31 -2.72 -1.58
N PHE A 92 0.00 -2.72 -1.35
CA PHE A 92 -0.61 -1.87 -0.31
C PHE A 92 -0.02 -2.18 1.06
N LEU A 93 0.12 -3.46 1.41
CA LEU A 93 0.75 -3.87 2.66
C LEU A 93 2.23 -3.43 2.73
N GLN A 94 3.00 -3.61 1.66
CA GLN A 94 4.39 -3.17 1.61
C GLN A 94 4.52 -1.64 1.79
N THR A 95 3.65 -0.87 1.15
CA THR A 95 3.57 0.59 1.29
C THR A 95 3.21 0.99 2.72
N ILE A 96 2.20 0.37 3.34
CA ILE A 96 1.80 0.66 4.72
C ILE A 96 2.95 0.39 5.70
N LEU A 97 3.70 -0.71 5.50
CA LEU A 97 4.86 -1.06 6.32
C LEU A 97 6.08 -0.18 6.06
N GLY A 98 6.17 0.42 4.86
CA GLY A 98 7.39 1.08 4.39
C GLY A 98 8.60 0.13 4.39
N ILE A 99 8.38 -1.16 4.16
CA ILE A 99 9.43 -2.18 4.29
C ILE A 99 10.41 -2.13 3.11
N GLN A 100 11.71 -2.08 3.41
CA GLN A 100 12.79 -2.06 2.42
C GLN A 100 13.89 -3.07 2.81
N PRO A 101 13.82 -4.30 2.27
CA PRO A 101 14.90 -5.28 2.43
C PRO A 101 16.11 -4.92 1.58
N MET A 102 17.27 -4.77 2.22
CA MET A 102 18.57 -4.48 1.61
C MET A 102 19.46 -5.71 1.69
N ALA A 103 19.43 -6.53 0.64
CA ALA A 103 20.11 -7.83 0.61
C ALA A 103 21.64 -7.72 0.80
N ILE A 104 22.27 -6.69 0.21
CA ILE A 104 23.73 -6.52 0.23
C ILE A 104 24.23 -6.20 1.65
N SER A 105 23.56 -5.27 2.35
CA SER A 105 23.92 -4.89 3.72
C SER A 105 23.31 -5.79 4.80
N LYS A 106 22.45 -6.75 4.42
CA LYS A 106 21.66 -7.60 5.32
C LYS A 106 20.85 -6.79 6.34
N GLN A 107 20.18 -5.75 5.84
CA GLN A 107 19.33 -4.88 6.64
C GLN A 107 17.90 -4.90 6.12
N ILE A 108 16.93 -4.70 7.02
CA ILE A 108 15.54 -4.44 6.64
C ILE A 108 15.16 -3.13 7.31
N ILE A 109 14.85 -2.12 6.50
CA ILE A 109 14.32 -0.85 7.01
C ILE A 109 12.80 -0.98 7.09
N ILE A 110 12.23 -0.55 8.21
CA ILE A 110 10.78 -0.45 8.43
C ILE A 110 10.46 1.02 8.69
N ASP A 111 9.46 1.52 7.97
CA ASP A 111 9.14 2.95 7.94
C ASP A 111 7.63 3.16 7.78
N PRO A 112 6.85 2.72 8.77
CA PRO A 112 5.43 2.50 8.58
C PRO A 112 4.68 3.82 8.49
N VAL A 113 3.61 3.81 7.69
CA VAL A 113 2.56 4.84 7.70
C VAL A 113 1.23 4.13 7.62
N LEU A 114 0.53 4.07 8.75
CA LEU A 114 -0.77 3.39 8.79
C LEU A 114 -1.85 4.29 8.19
N PRO A 115 -2.89 3.72 7.54
CA PRO A 115 -4.11 4.45 7.19
C PRO A 115 -4.74 5.11 8.42
N LYS A 116 -5.43 6.25 8.25
CA LYS A 116 -6.02 7.06 9.32
C LYS A 116 -6.88 6.27 10.31
N ASN A 117 -7.63 5.29 9.80
CA ASN A 117 -8.53 4.44 10.60
C ASN A 117 -7.89 3.12 11.05
N MET A 118 -6.57 2.97 10.90
CA MET A 118 -5.80 1.81 11.32
C MET A 118 -4.81 2.22 12.42
N ASN A 119 -4.93 1.57 13.59
CA ASN A 119 -4.05 1.80 14.74
C ASN A 119 -3.08 0.65 14.99
N ILE A 120 -3.38 -0.54 14.46
CA ILE A 120 -2.59 -1.75 14.66
C ILE A 120 -2.49 -2.46 13.32
N LEU A 121 -1.28 -2.86 12.96
CA LEU A 121 -1.01 -3.77 11.86
C LEU A 121 -0.18 -4.92 12.41
N LYS A 122 -0.65 -6.15 12.23
CA LYS A 122 0.10 -7.37 12.54
C LYS A 122 0.47 -8.07 11.25
N VAL A 123 1.73 -8.46 11.15
CA VAL A 123 2.26 -9.21 10.01
C VAL A 123 2.90 -10.45 10.56
N GLU A 124 2.39 -11.61 10.13
CA GLU A 124 2.85 -12.91 10.58
C GLU A 124 3.43 -13.67 9.39
N ASP A 125 4.53 -14.36 9.64
CA ASP A 125 5.16 -15.30 8.72
C ASP A 125 5.54 -14.72 7.33
N MET A 126 5.87 -13.43 7.28
CA MET A 126 6.30 -12.79 6.04
C MET A 126 7.68 -13.31 5.64
N ARG A 127 7.74 -13.97 4.49
CA ARG A 127 8.99 -14.54 3.96
C ARG A 127 9.87 -13.46 3.34
N ILE A 128 11.13 -13.39 3.78
CA ILE A 128 12.16 -12.50 3.22
C ILE A 128 13.44 -13.32 3.04
N GLY A 129 13.84 -13.51 1.78
CA GLY A 129 14.88 -14.47 1.43
C GLY A 129 14.49 -15.88 1.88
N GLU A 130 15.39 -16.56 2.59
CA GLU A 130 15.16 -17.90 3.13
C GLU A 130 14.57 -17.92 4.54
N GLY A 131 14.35 -16.76 5.15
CA GLY A 131 13.81 -16.65 6.51
C GLY A 131 12.44 -15.98 6.57
N ILE A 132 12.01 -15.77 7.81
CA ILE A 132 10.68 -15.30 8.17
C ILE A 132 10.80 -14.09 9.09
N LEU A 133 9.95 -13.09 8.85
CA LEU A 133 9.78 -11.90 9.69
C LEU A 133 8.31 -11.80 10.13
N SER A 134 8.09 -11.68 11.44
CA SER A 134 6.79 -11.33 12.02
C SER A 134 6.95 -10.07 12.86
N LEU A 135 6.04 -9.12 12.74
CA LEU A 135 6.09 -7.83 13.42
C LEU A 135 4.69 -7.30 13.74
N ASP A 136 4.62 -6.51 14.81
CA ASP A 136 3.48 -5.70 15.20
C ASP A 136 3.85 -4.23 15.02
N VAL A 137 3.00 -3.47 14.34
CA VAL A 137 3.09 -2.00 14.25
C VAL A 137 1.91 -1.41 15.00
N LYS A 138 2.18 -0.48 15.91
CA LYS A 138 1.16 0.28 16.64
C LYS A 138 1.33 1.77 16.42
N ARG A 139 0.23 2.45 16.11
CA ARG A 139 0.19 3.92 16.07
C ARG A 139 0.18 4.47 17.50
N ASN A 140 1.14 5.35 17.78
CA ASN A 140 1.15 6.26 18.92
C ASN A 140 0.76 7.68 18.44
N ALA A 141 0.77 8.68 19.33
CA ALA A 141 0.27 10.03 19.02
C ALA A 141 0.73 10.58 17.66
N GLU A 142 2.05 10.59 17.41
CA GLU A 142 2.64 11.09 16.14
C GLU A 142 3.69 10.13 15.56
N THR A 143 3.85 8.95 16.16
CA THR A 143 4.89 7.98 15.79
C THR A 143 4.32 6.57 15.71
N TYR A 144 5.16 5.63 15.29
CA TYR A 144 4.82 4.22 15.25
C TYR A 144 5.79 3.42 16.11
N GLU A 145 5.25 2.55 16.95
CA GLU A 145 6.03 1.53 17.63
C GLU A 145 6.06 0.28 16.75
N VAL A 146 7.27 -0.18 16.40
CA VAL A 146 7.48 -1.43 15.67
C VAL A 146 8.07 -2.47 16.62
N LYS A 147 7.34 -3.56 16.84
CA LYS A 147 7.79 -4.69 17.65
C LYS A 147 8.05 -5.90 16.76
N VAL A 148 9.30 -6.33 16.70
CA VAL A 148 9.68 -7.57 16.00
C VAL A 148 9.31 -8.77 16.88
N MET A 149 8.44 -9.63 16.37
CA MET A 149 7.93 -10.81 17.08
C MET A 149 8.73 -12.07 16.74
N ASN A 150 9.18 -12.18 15.50
CA ASN A 150 10.05 -13.26 15.02
C ASN A 150 10.95 -12.71 13.91
N ASN A 151 12.22 -13.11 13.90
CA ASN A 151 13.14 -12.78 12.80
C ASN A 151 14.14 -13.92 12.60
N THR A 152 13.89 -14.76 11.60
CA THR A 152 14.82 -15.80 11.14
C THR A 152 15.51 -15.44 9.83
N THR A 153 15.32 -14.22 9.33
CA THR A 153 15.88 -13.75 8.05
C THR A 153 17.41 -13.65 8.08
N GLY A 154 18.00 -13.47 9.26
CA GLY A 154 19.42 -13.17 9.43
C GLY A 154 19.79 -11.72 9.10
N TYR A 155 18.78 -10.84 8.92
CA TYR A 155 18.95 -9.43 8.62
C TYR A 155 18.71 -8.60 9.89
N THR A 156 19.46 -7.52 10.03
CA THR A 156 19.23 -6.54 11.10
C THR A 156 18.05 -5.64 10.74
N ILE A 157 17.09 -5.50 11.64
CA ILE A 157 15.93 -4.63 11.45
C ILE A 157 16.26 -3.23 11.96
N HIS A 158 15.97 -2.20 11.16
CA HIS A 158 16.09 -0.80 11.55
C HIS A 158 14.76 -0.09 11.34
N GLN A 159 14.31 0.71 12.30
CA GLN A 159 13.24 1.67 12.05
C GLN A 159 13.85 2.94 11.47
N LYS A 160 13.28 3.53 10.41
CA LYS A 160 13.90 4.68 9.73
C LYS A 160 14.15 5.88 10.66
N GLN A 161 13.27 6.08 11.65
CA GLN A 161 13.47 7.10 12.69
C GLN A 161 14.81 6.97 13.43
N ASP A 162 15.34 5.76 13.60
CA ASP A 162 16.63 5.52 14.28
C ASP A 162 17.84 5.90 13.40
N LEU A 163 17.68 5.84 12.07
CA LEU A 163 18.73 6.16 11.10
C LEU A 163 18.88 7.67 10.91
N ASP A 164 17.77 8.42 10.91
CA ASP A 164 17.78 9.89 10.77
C ASP A 164 18.44 10.61 11.97
N VAL A 165 18.48 9.95 13.14
CA VAL A 165 19.15 10.47 14.34
C VAL A 165 20.67 10.32 14.26
N GLN A 166 21.19 9.28 13.60
CA GLN A 166 22.64 9.04 13.51
C GLN A 166 23.37 9.93 12.49
N VAL A 167 22.65 10.51 11.52
CA VAL A 167 23.25 11.39 10.49
C VAL A 167 23.41 12.84 10.98
N LYS A 168 22.80 13.20 12.11
CA LYS A 168 22.87 14.55 12.71
C LYS A 168 23.90 14.68 13.85
N GLY A 169 24.71 13.64 14.09
CA GLY A 169 25.75 13.59 15.13
C GLY A 169 27.16 13.82 14.61
#